data_AF-A0A524L565-F1
#
_entry.id   AF-A0A524L565-F1
#
_cell.length_a   1.000
_cell.length_b   1.000
_cell.length_c   1.000
_cell.angle_alpha   90.00
_cell.angle_beta   90.00
_cell.angle_gamma   90.00
#
_symmetry.space_group_name_H-M   'P 1'
#
loop_
_entity.id
_entity.type
_entity.pdbx_description
1 polymer ?
#
loop_
_entity_poly.entity_id
_entity_poly.type
_entity_poly.pdbx_seq_one_letter_code
_entity_poly.pdbx_strand_id
1 'polypeptide(L)'
;MRTDWEDKIRDTIEGFPEPHREGILQVWIEWLETNPETPLYDSWTTFSSKVDDDEALYTQRRVYLKRVKNDLREMEIPLKGWQKVAKGLAAIASVFLVLFLALSRVFRATE
;
A
#
# COMPACT_ATOMS: atom_id res chain seq x y z
N MET A 1 1.61 23.58 7.80
CA MET A 1 2.34 22.58 8.60
C MET A 1 2.55 21.42 7.65
N ARG A 2 3.75 21.25 7.07
CA ARG A 2 4.01 20.09 6.21
C ARG A 2 3.88 18.85 7.09
N THR A 3 3.15 17.88 6.59
CA THR A 3 2.91 16.63 7.31
C THR A 3 4.07 15.67 7.07
N ASP A 4 4.43 14.83 8.05
CA ASP A 4 5.59 13.92 7.96
C ASP A 4 5.60 13.02 6.70
N TRP A 5 4.44 12.74 6.12
CA TRP A 5 4.33 11.94 4.91
C TRP A 5 4.67 12.73 3.64
N GLU A 6 4.41 14.04 3.61
CA GLU A 6 4.73 14.89 2.45
C GLU A 6 6.24 14.98 2.23
N ASP A 7 6.99 15.19 3.32
CA ASP A 7 8.44 15.30 3.27
C ASP A 7 9.08 13.95 2.91
N LYS A 8 8.56 12.84 3.44
CA LYS A 8 9.04 11.50 3.09
C LYS A 8 8.88 11.17 1.60
N ILE A 9 7.75 11.54 0.99
CA ILE A 9 7.55 11.33 -0.44
C ILE A 9 8.43 12.27 -1.27
N ARG A 10 8.59 13.52 -0.83
CA ARG A 10 9.51 14.46 -1.46
C ARG A 10 10.93 13.90 -1.50
N ASP A 11 11.43 13.36 -0.39
CA ASP A 11 12.76 12.72 -0.33
C ASP A 11 12.86 11.53 -1.30
N THR A 12 11.82 10.71 -1.41
CA THR A 12 11.76 9.64 -2.42
C THR A 12 11.90 10.21 -3.84
N ILE A 13 11.16 11.28 -4.17
CA ILE A 13 11.16 11.89 -5.51
C ILE A 13 12.52 12.52 -5.82
N GLU A 14 13.14 13.21 -4.86
CA GLU A 14 14.48 13.78 -5.00
C GLU A 14 15.56 12.70 -5.24
N GLY A 15 15.30 11.45 -4.86
CA GLY A 15 16.15 10.30 -5.18
C GLY A 15 16.05 9.79 -6.64
N PHE A 16 15.08 10.26 -7.43
CA PHE A 16 14.90 9.79 -8.81
C PHE A 16 15.99 10.32 -9.75
N PRO A 17 16.38 9.57 -10.81
CA PRO A 17 17.35 10.04 -11.79
C PRO A 17 16.76 11.11 -12.71
N GLU A 18 17.62 12.03 -13.17
CA GLU A 18 17.28 12.96 -14.25
C GLU A 18 17.02 12.22 -15.56
N PRO A 19 16.12 12.70 -16.44
CA PRO A 19 15.37 13.98 -16.38
C PRO A 19 14.01 13.88 -15.66
N HIS A 20 13.69 12.74 -15.04
CA HIS A 20 12.34 12.47 -14.56
C HIS A 20 12.02 13.16 -13.24
N ARG A 21 13.06 13.43 -12.43
CA ARG A 21 12.94 14.03 -11.11
C ARG A 21 12.12 15.32 -11.13
N GLU A 22 12.53 16.29 -11.93
CA GLU A 22 11.86 17.60 -12.03
C GLU A 22 10.40 17.46 -12.43
N GLY A 23 10.13 16.65 -13.46
CA GLY A 23 8.77 16.44 -13.95
C GLY A 23 7.86 15.74 -12.95
N ILE A 24 8.38 14.82 -12.13
CA ILE A 24 7.60 14.17 -11.07
C ILE A 24 7.42 15.10 -9.87
N LEU A 25 8.45 15.86 -9.50
CA LEU A 25 8.40 16.82 -8.40
C LEU A 25 7.38 17.94 -8.68
N GLN A 26 7.29 18.40 -9.93
CA GLN A 26 6.27 19.35 -10.33
C GLN A 26 4.86 18.78 -10.17
N VAL A 27 4.60 17.59 -10.72
CA VAL A 27 3.29 16.90 -10.58
C VAL A 27 2.93 16.69 -9.11
N TRP A 28 3.91 16.39 -8.27
CA TRP A 28 3.74 16.27 -6.83
C TRP A 28 3.29 17.57 -6.17
N ILE A 29 3.94 18.70 -6.48
CA ILE A 29 3.57 20.01 -5.94
C ILE A 29 2.16 20.38 -6.39
N GLU A 30 1.85 20.23 -7.68
CA GLU A 30 0.52 20.51 -8.24
C GLU A 30 -0.57 19.66 -7.56
N TRP A 31 -0.29 18.40 -7.25
CA TRP A 31 -1.22 17.55 -6.52
C TRP A 31 -1.44 18.03 -5.08
N LEU A 32 -0.39 18.45 -4.36
CA LEU A 32 -0.53 18.99 -3.00
C LEU A 32 -1.38 20.25 -2.94
N GLU A 33 -1.33 21.10 -3.98
CA GLU A 33 -2.19 22.29 -4.09
C GLU A 33 -3.68 21.96 -4.17
N THR A 34 -4.03 20.72 -4.56
CA THR A 34 -5.43 20.26 -4.58
C THR A 34 -5.98 19.89 -3.19
N ASN A 35 -5.18 19.99 -2.12
CA ASN A 35 -5.52 19.53 -0.77
C ASN A 35 -6.02 18.07 -0.76
N PRO A 36 -5.15 17.10 -1.08
CA PRO A 36 -5.57 15.72 -1.29
C PRO A 36 -6.13 15.09 -0.01
N GLU A 37 -7.26 14.40 -0.18
CA GLU A 37 -7.91 13.64 0.89
C GLU A 37 -7.46 12.17 0.90
N THR A 38 -7.55 11.54 2.07
CA THR A 38 -7.29 10.11 2.23
C THR A 38 -8.38 9.26 1.55
N PRO A 39 -8.05 8.15 0.87
CA PRO A 39 -6.73 7.54 0.78
C PRO A 39 -5.83 8.26 -0.23
N LEU A 40 -4.67 8.73 0.25
CA LEU A 40 -3.69 9.49 -0.52
C LEU A 40 -3.18 8.70 -1.73
N TYR A 41 -2.99 7.38 -1.61
CA TYR A 41 -2.56 6.57 -2.74
C TYR A 41 -3.59 6.56 -3.89
N ASP A 42 -4.87 6.68 -3.58
CA ASP A 42 -5.97 6.63 -4.55
C ASP A 42 -6.19 8.00 -5.19
N SER A 43 -6.17 9.06 -4.35
CA SER A 43 -6.13 10.45 -4.80
C SER A 43 -4.96 10.72 -5.74
N TRP A 44 -3.75 10.26 -5.38
CA TRP A 44 -2.56 10.37 -6.22
C TRP A 44 -2.71 9.59 -7.53
N THR A 45 -3.27 8.38 -7.50
CA THR A 45 -3.50 7.58 -8.71
C THR A 45 -4.40 8.32 -9.69
N THR A 46 -5.48 8.90 -9.18
CA THR A 46 -6.47 9.64 -9.98
C THR A 46 -5.90 10.94 -10.55
N PHE A 47 -5.05 11.63 -9.80
CA PHE A 47 -4.40 12.85 -10.27
C PHE A 47 -3.32 12.55 -11.31
N SER A 48 -2.40 11.64 -10.97
CA SER A 48 -1.24 11.33 -11.79
C SER A 48 -1.58 10.65 -13.11
N SER A 49 -2.72 9.95 -13.20
CA SER A 49 -3.18 9.36 -14.46
C SER A 49 -3.45 10.39 -15.55
N LYS A 50 -3.75 11.65 -15.20
CA LYS A 50 -3.94 12.74 -16.17
C LYS A 50 -2.65 13.15 -16.87
N VAL A 51 -1.52 12.83 -16.25
CA VAL A 51 -0.17 13.19 -16.71
C VAL A 51 0.60 11.96 -17.19
N ASP A 52 0.02 10.78 -17.00
CA ASP A 52 0.48 9.52 -17.58
C ASP A 52 0.00 9.45 -19.03
N ASP A 53 0.86 8.98 -19.91
CA ASP A 53 0.52 8.77 -21.32
C ASP A 53 -0.09 7.38 -21.45
N ASP A 54 -1.41 7.31 -21.65
CA ASP A 54 -2.15 6.05 -21.76
C ASP A 54 -1.75 5.26 -23.01
N GLU A 55 -1.21 5.91 -24.05
CA GLU A 55 -0.82 5.25 -25.31
C GLU A 55 0.56 4.57 -25.23
N ALA A 56 1.43 5.03 -24.33
CA ALA A 56 2.75 4.45 -24.14
C ALA A 56 2.70 3.29 -23.14
N LEU A 57 2.76 2.05 -23.65
CA LEU A 57 2.71 0.81 -22.84
C LEU A 57 3.70 0.83 -21.65
N TYR A 58 4.89 1.42 -21.80
CA TYR A 58 5.88 1.55 -20.72
C TYR A 58 6.72 2.82 -20.86
N THR A 59 6.46 3.82 -20.02
CA THR A 59 7.36 4.97 -19.81
C THR A 59 8.07 4.85 -18.47
N GLN A 60 9.33 5.28 -18.40
CA GLN A 60 10.06 5.36 -17.12
C GLN A 60 9.32 6.26 -16.11
N ARG A 61 8.65 7.30 -16.61
CA ARG A 61 7.76 8.18 -15.82
C ARG A 61 6.68 7.41 -15.06
N ARG A 62 5.98 6.49 -15.73
CA ARG A 62 4.95 5.63 -15.12
C ARG A 62 5.50 4.79 -13.97
N VAL A 63 6.76 4.34 -14.05
CA VAL A 63 7.42 3.61 -12.96
C VAL A 63 7.58 4.51 -11.73
N TYR A 64 8.01 5.75 -11.91
CA TYR A 64 8.18 6.71 -10.81
C TYR A 64 6.83 7.16 -10.20
N LEU A 65 5.80 7.39 -11.02
CA LEU A 65 4.45 7.67 -10.53
C LEU A 65 3.88 6.50 -9.70
N LYS A 66 4.10 5.26 -10.17
CA LYS A 66 3.75 4.04 -9.41
C LYS A 66 4.57 3.89 -8.13
N ARG A 67 5.84 4.32 -8.13
CA ARG A 67 6.68 4.29 -6.94
C ARG A 67 6.09 5.20 -5.85
N VAL A 68 5.73 6.44 -6.20
CA VAL A 68 5.07 7.37 -5.27
C VAL A 68 3.76 6.78 -4.72
N LYS A 69 2.93 6.20 -5.59
CA LYS A 69 1.69 5.50 -5.16
C LYS A 69 1.97 4.42 -4.12
N ASN A 70 2.99 3.60 -4.34
CA ASN A 70 3.31 2.50 -3.43
C ASN A 70 3.81 3.02 -2.09
N ASP A 71 4.67 4.03 -2.08
CA ASP A 71 5.17 4.63 -0.85
C ASP A 71 4.02 5.28 -0.04
N LEU A 72 3.07 5.96 -0.70
CA LEU A 72 1.84 6.45 -0.07
C LEU A 72 1.00 5.31 0.53
N ARG A 73 0.80 4.23 -0.24
CA ARG A 73 0.04 3.08 0.20
C ARG A 73 0.68 2.36 1.39
N GLU A 74 2.00 2.25 1.43
CA GLU A 74 2.73 1.65 2.55
C GLU A 74 2.61 2.46 3.84
N MET A 75 2.48 3.78 3.73
CA MET A 75 2.24 4.65 4.88
C MET A 75 0.81 4.54 5.40
N GLU A 76 -0.18 4.47 4.51
CA GLU A 76 -1.59 4.39 4.91
C GLU A 76 -2.04 2.98 5.30
N ILE A 77 -1.48 1.95 4.67
CA ILE A 77 -1.82 0.54 4.93
C ILE A 77 -0.62 -0.14 5.58
N PRO A 78 -0.59 -0.27 6.92
CA PRO A 78 0.47 -1.01 7.59
C PRO A 78 0.35 -2.51 7.25
N LEU A 79 1.17 -2.98 6.29
CA LEU A 79 1.27 -4.38 5.84
C LEU A 79 1.45 -5.38 7.00
N LYS A 80 2.08 -4.94 8.10
CA LYS A 80 2.34 -5.78 9.28
C LYS A 80 1.08 -6.10 10.11
N GLY A 81 0.01 -5.31 10.01
CA GLY A 81 -1.23 -5.55 10.75
C GLY A 81 -1.96 -6.80 10.24
N TRP A 82 -2.15 -6.88 8.93
CA TRP A 82 -2.86 -7.99 8.28
C TRP A 82 -2.15 -9.34 8.44
N GLN A 83 -0.82 -9.36 8.39
CA GLN A 83 -0.04 -10.59 8.61
C GLN A 83 -0.15 -11.13 10.03
N LYS A 84 -0.26 -10.25 11.04
CA LYS A 84 -0.46 -10.66 12.44
C LYS A 84 -1.86 -11.24 12.65
N VAL A 85 -2.88 -10.62 12.04
CA VAL A 85 -4.27 -11.12 12.07
C VAL A 85 -4.38 -12.50 11.43
N ALA A 86 -3.78 -12.69 10.25
CA ALA A 86 -3.78 -13.98 9.56
C ALA A 86 -3.11 -15.10 10.39
N LYS A 87 -1.96 -14.82 11.02
CA LYS A 87 -1.28 -15.77 11.92
C LYS A 87 -2.12 -16.09 13.16
N GLY A 88 -2.78 -15.09 13.74
CA GLY A 88 -3.68 -15.29 14.89
C GLY A 88 -4.87 -16.20 14.55
N LEU A 89 -5.53 -15.96 13.41
CA LEU A 89 -6.64 -16.79 12.92
C LEU A 89 -6.22 -18.25 12.69
N ALA A 90 -5.05 -18.48 12.08
CA ALA A 90 -4.55 -19.83 11.83
C ALA A 90 -4.27 -20.61 13.12
N ALA A 91 -3.70 -19.95 14.14
CA ALA A 91 -3.44 -20.57 15.44
C ALA A 91 -4.74 -20.97 16.14
N ILE A 92 -5.76 -20.10 16.11
CA ILE A 92 -7.09 -20.37 16.69
C ILE A 92 -7.75 -21.56 15.98
N ALA A 93 -7.72 -21.61 14.65
CA ALA A 93 -8.27 -22.73 13.88
C ALA A 93 -7.60 -24.07 14.22
N SER A 94 -6.28 -24.07 14.44
CA SER A 94 -5.54 -25.28 14.86
C SER A 94 -5.97 -25.77 16.24
N VAL A 95 -6.18 -24.86 17.20
CA VAL A 95 -6.69 -25.22 18.54
C VAL A 95 -8.10 -25.80 18.45
N PHE A 96 -8.99 -25.17 17.67
CA PHE A 96 -10.33 -25.70 17.44
C PHE A 96 -10.31 -27.09 16.80
N LEU A 97 -9.42 -27.34 15.84
CA LEU A 97 -9.27 -28.65 15.20
C LEU A 97 -8.86 -29.72 16.22
N VAL A 98 -7.89 -29.43 17.08
CA VAL A 98 -7.43 -30.37 18.12
C VAL A 98 -8.54 -30.67 19.12
N LEU A 99 -9.26 -29.66 19.57
CA LEU A 99 -10.41 -29.82 20.47
C LEU A 99 -11.51 -30.66 19.80
N PHE A 100 -11.83 -30.38 18.53
CA PHE A 100 -12.84 -31.10 17.77
C PHE A 100 -12.47 -32.58 17.59
N LEU A 101 -11.21 -32.88 17.27
CA LEU A 101 -10.70 -34.24 17.14
C LEU A 101 -10.71 -34.99 18.49
N ALA A 102 -10.32 -34.32 19.57
CA ALA A 102 -10.33 -34.91 20.91
C ALA A 102 -11.75 -35.27 21.35
N LEU A 103 -12.71 -34.35 21.19
CA LEU A 103 -14.12 -34.59 21.48
C LEU A 103 -14.67 -35.72 20.60
N SER A 104 -14.44 -35.65 19.29
CA SER A 104 -14.88 -36.68 18.33
C SER A 104 -14.37 -38.07 18.71
N ARG A 105 -13.13 -38.18 19.20
CA ARG A 105 -12.54 -39.45 19.67
C ARG A 105 -13.23 -39.99 20.93
N VAL A 106 -13.58 -39.13 21.88
CA VAL A 106 -14.27 -39.52 23.12
C VAL A 106 -15.69 -40.02 22.81
N PHE A 107 -16.43 -39.30 21.97
CA PHE A 107 -17.77 -39.74 21.55
C PHE A 107 -17.75 -41.09 20.84
N ARG A 108 -16.74 -41.33 19.98
CA ARG A 108 -16.59 -42.60 19.25
C ARG A 108 -16.15 -43.79 20.10
N ALA A 109 -15.60 -43.55 21.30
CA ALA A 109 -15.20 -44.60 22.24
C ALA A 109 -16.29 -44.95 23.25
N THR A 110 -17.43 -44.24 23.21
CA THR A 110 -18.57 -44.43 24.12
C THR A 110 -19.75 -45.14 23.43
N GLU A 111 -19.64 -45.42 22.11
CA GLU A 111 -20.41 -46.44 21.38
C GLU A 111 -19.73 -47.81 21.51
#